data_AF-A0A178UY26-F1
#
_entry.id   AF-A0A178UY26-F1
#
_cell.length_a   1.000
_cell.length_b   1.000
_cell.length_c   1.000
_cell.angle_alpha   90.00
_cell.angle_beta   90.00
_cell.angle_gamma   90.00
#
_symmetry.space_group_name_H-M   'P 1'
#
loop_
_entity.id
_entity.type
_entity.pdbx_description
1 polymer ?
#
loop_
_entity_poly.entity_id
_entity_poly.type
_entity_poly.pdbx_seq_one_letter_code
_entity_poly.pdbx_strand_id
1 'polypeptide(L)'
;MEGEGRYLMVLGFNETERDIFLRTFKRYGAGNFDWKEFVNPLYMKTYDEINKYGILFLKHIAENPTDNSTNFKDGVPKEGISSDELLVSMTFMMLVKEKCQFLDNHPTAPVFSNYVISKYNLRNGAFSKEEHDRILIPAVSKHGYGRWVAIVEDEEIGFQEVACKDLNIPFPPDTKSARKRICDHVGKRVKKMEDAIKYEYAEKILAEQAKAETKGTSFVDAEKEMLKNDPITSKKNSATAVDNKQGRVEMAQSYDQSVNEKSGESFQTYLDIQPLNRMPRESFKPLEPINEEISTRLSVGTDHDVEMDAADNIIVLD
;
A
#
# COMPACT_ATOMS: atom_id res chain seq x y z
N MET A 1 4.62 -19.87 13.39
CA MET A 1 5.96 -19.51 13.90
C MET A 1 6.60 -20.78 14.42
N GLU A 2 7.90 -20.95 14.21
CA GLU A 2 8.66 -22.14 14.62
C GLU A 2 9.93 -21.69 15.36
N GLY A 3 10.25 -22.33 16.48
CA GLY A 3 11.42 -21.94 17.30
C GLY A 3 11.20 -20.68 18.14
N GLU A 4 12.22 -20.32 18.94
CA GLU A 4 12.18 -19.18 19.88
C GLU A 4 13.49 -18.37 19.83
N GLY A 5 13.40 -17.10 20.26
CA GLY A 5 14.55 -16.19 20.32
C GLY A 5 15.29 -16.08 18.99
N ARG A 6 16.61 -16.27 19.02
CA ARG A 6 17.49 -16.23 17.84
C ARG A 6 17.24 -17.32 16.79
N TYR A 7 16.43 -18.33 17.11
CA TYR A 7 16.07 -19.42 16.20
C TYR A 7 14.63 -19.30 15.69
N LEU A 8 13.95 -18.17 15.97
CA LEU A 8 12.60 -17.92 15.52
C LEU A 8 12.54 -17.84 13.98
N MET A 9 11.74 -18.74 13.41
CA MET A 9 11.36 -18.74 12.02
C MET A 9 9.88 -18.34 11.86
N VAL A 10 9.63 -17.46 10.89
CA VAL A 10 8.30 -16.99 10.52
C VAL A 10 8.05 -17.43 9.09
N LEU A 11 7.17 -18.43 8.89
CA LEU A 11 6.95 -19.07 7.59
C LEU A 11 8.25 -19.57 6.93
N GLY A 12 9.16 -20.13 7.74
CA GLY A 12 10.47 -20.57 7.29
C GLY A 12 11.53 -19.47 7.14
N PHE A 13 11.20 -18.19 7.39
CA PHE A 13 12.14 -17.07 7.33
C PHE A 13 12.81 -16.85 8.69
N ASN A 14 14.14 -16.94 8.75
CA ASN A 14 14.91 -16.49 9.90
C ASN A 14 15.07 -14.96 9.93
N GLU A 15 15.56 -14.40 11.04
CA GLU A 15 15.73 -12.95 11.23
C GLU A 15 16.52 -12.26 10.11
N THR A 16 17.59 -12.89 9.61
CA THR A 16 18.40 -12.34 8.51
C THR A 16 17.61 -12.30 7.20
N GLU A 17 16.83 -13.34 6.91
CA GLU A 17 15.96 -13.38 5.72
C GLU A 17 14.83 -12.36 5.82
N ARG A 18 14.26 -12.15 7.03
CA ARG A 18 13.26 -11.10 7.28
C ARG A 18 13.83 -9.69 7.08
N ASP A 19 15.05 -9.43 7.53
CA ASP A 19 15.76 -8.17 7.27
C ASP A 19 16.08 -7.98 5.78
N ILE A 20 16.50 -9.03 5.07
CA ILE A 20 16.68 -8.99 3.60
C ILE A 20 15.36 -8.63 2.91
N PHE A 21 14.25 -9.25 3.33
CA PHE A 21 12.92 -8.94 2.80
C PHE A 21 12.56 -7.46 3.05
N LEU A 22 12.70 -6.98 4.29
CA LEU A 22 12.45 -5.58 4.67
C LEU A 22 13.28 -4.61 3.83
N ARG A 23 14.59 -4.84 3.71
CA ARG A 23 15.49 -4.00 2.91
C ARG A 23 15.14 -4.05 1.42
N THR A 24 14.67 -5.16 0.91
CA THR A 24 14.23 -5.29 -0.49
C THR A 24 12.91 -4.55 -0.71
N PHE A 25 11.97 -4.67 0.23
CA PHE A 25 10.72 -3.94 0.24
C PHE A 25 10.94 -2.42 0.27
N LYS A 26 11.85 -1.91 1.11
CA LYS A 26 12.21 -0.48 1.12
C LYS A 26 12.77 0.02 -0.23
N ARG A 27 13.29 -0.87 -1.09
CA ARG A 27 13.85 -0.51 -2.41
C ARG A 27 12.82 -0.55 -3.53
N TYR A 28 11.93 -1.54 -3.51
CA TYR A 28 11.03 -1.84 -4.64
C TYR A 28 9.53 -1.70 -4.31
N GLY A 29 9.18 -1.51 -3.04
CA GLY A 29 7.82 -1.66 -2.53
C GLY A 29 7.30 -3.09 -2.70
N ALA A 30 5.98 -3.23 -2.75
CA ALA A 30 5.31 -4.49 -3.09
C ALA A 30 5.23 -4.73 -4.61
N GLY A 31 5.74 -3.81 -5.43
CA GLY A 31 5.52 -3.82 -6.87
C GLY A 31 4.03 -3.87 -7.25
N ASN A 32 3.66 -4.82 -8.10
CA ASN A 32 2.26 -5.14 -8.41
C ASN A 32 1.82 -6.39 -7.62
N PHE A 33 2.26 -6.51 -6.37
CA PHE A 33 2.16 -7.73 -5.57
C PHE A 33 2.85 -8.93 -6.25
N ASP A 34 3.92 -8.62 -6.98
CA ASP A 34 4.84 -9.56 -7.64
C ASP A 34 6.20 -9.44 -6.96
N TRP A 35 6.67 -10.55 -6.40
CA TRP A 35 7.86 -10.61 -5.56
C TRP A 35 9.12 -10.98 -6.34
N LYS A 36 9.14 -10.83 -7.67
CA LYS A 36 10.30 -11.17 -8.52
C LYS A 36 11.64 -10.57 -8.03
N GLU A 37 11.63 -9.33 -7.54
CA GLU A 37 12.85 -8.64 -7.07
C GLU A 37 13.40 -9.21 -5.76
N PHE A 38 12.63 -10.07 -5.09
CA PHE A 38 12.98 -10.72 -3.83
C PHE A 38 13.62 -12.10 -4.06
N VAL A 39 13.44 -12.71 -5.24
CA VAL A 39 13.95 -14.05 -5.56
C VAL A 39 15.48 -14.11 -5.50
N ASN A 40 16.17 -13.14 -6.10
CA ASN A 40 17.63 -13.15 -6.09
C ASN A 40 18.22 -12.86 -4.68
N PRO A 41 17.74 -11.85 -3.94
CA PRO A 41 18.18 -11.63 -2.55
C PRO A 41 17.89 -12.81 -1.61
N LEU A 42 16.79 -13.53 -1.84
CA LEU A 42 16.35 -14.68 -1.05
C LEU A 42 16.51 -16.00 -1.85
N TYR A 43 17.68 -16.19 -2.46
CA TYR A 43 17.95 -17.31 -3.37
C TYR A 43 17.74 -18.72 -2.77
N MET A 44 17.68 -18.85 -1.44
CA MET A 44 17.37 -20.10 -0.74
C MET A 44 15.87 -20.31 -0.47
N LYS A 45 15.01 -19.38 -0.90
CA LYS A 45 13.55 -19.47 -0.80
C LYS A 45 12.94 -19.66 -2.18
N THR A 46 11.91 -20.46 -2.23
CA THR A 46 11.04 -20.58 -3.40
C THR A 46 10.18 -19.32 -3.55
N TYR A 47 9.71 -19.06 -4.77
CA TYR A 47 8.79 -17.94 -5.02
C TYR A 47 7.50 -18.05 -4.18
N ASP A 48 6.99 -19.27 -3.96
CA ASP A 48 5.79 -19.49 -3.14
C ASP A 48 6.02 -19.15 -1.66
N GLU A 49 7.16 -19.51 -1.08
CA GLU A 49 7.53 -19.11 0.28
C GLU A 49 7.66 -17.58 0.40
N ILE A 50 8.30 -16.93 -0.57
CA ILE A 50 8.41 -15.46 -0.63
C ILE A 50 7.03 -14.83 -0.73
N ASN A 51 6.13 -15.37 -1.56
CA ASN A 51 4.78 -14.86 -1.72
C ASN A 51 3.96 -14.97 -0.43
N LYS A 52 4.00 -16.13 0.24
CA LYS A 52 3.33 -16.33 1.53
C LYS A 52 3.84 -15.38 2.60
N TYR A 53 5.17 -15.21 2.70
CA TYR A 53 5.76 -14.26 3.63
C TYR A 53 5.42 -12.81 3.27
N GLY A 54 5.41 -12.45 2.00
CA GLY A 54 5.02 -11.12 1.53
C GLY A 54 3.59 -10.76 1.88
N ILE A 55 2.65 -11.70 1.77
CA ILE A 55 1.26 -11.51 2.23
C ILE A 55 1.21 -11.26 3.74
N LEU A 56 1.95 -12.04 4.53
CA LEU A 56 2.03 -11.83 5.99
C LEU A 56 2.61 -10.44 6.32
N PHE A 57 3.70 -10.06 5.66
CA PHE A 57 4.35 -8.77 5.84
C PHE A 57 3.41 -7.60 5.49
N LEU A 58 2.61 -7.73 4.44
CA LEU A 58 1.61 -6.73 4.08
C LEU A 58 0.51 -6.59 5.14
N LYS A 59 0.09 -7.69 5.78
CA LYS A 59 -0.83 -7.64 6.92
C LYS A 59 -0.21 -6.89 8.09
N HIS A 60 1.04 -7.19 8.42
CA HIS A 60 1.78 -6.54 9.51
C HIS A 60 1.91 -5.02 9.30
N ILE A 61 2.26 -4.55 8.11
CA ILE A 61 2.34 -3.09 7.85
C ILE A 61 0.97 -2.42 7.80
N ALA A 62 -0.11 -3.18 7.62
CA ALA A 62 -1.49 -2.69 7.66
C ALA A 62 -2.08 -2.67 9.09
N GLU A 63 -1.40 -3.28 10.07
CA GLU A 63 -1.80 -3.18 11.47
C GLU A 63 -1.66 -1.73 11.98
N ASN A 64 -2.63 -1.28 12.78
CA ASN A 64 -2.63 0.10 13.28
C ASN A 64 -1.36 0.40 14.08
N PRO A 65 -0.67 1.53 13.78
CA PRO A 65 0.58 1.90 14.45
C PRO A 65 0.41 2.40 15.89
N THR A 66 -0.82 2.44 16.42
CA THR A 66 -1.13 2.92 17.77
C THR A 66 -0.71 1.97 18.89
N ASP A 67 -0.28 0.75 18.55
CA ASP A 67 0.21 -0.21 19.54
C ASP A 67 1.74 -0.10 19.71
N ASN A 68 2.19 0.37 20.88
CA ASN A 68 3.60 0.39 21.29
C ASN A 68 4.17 -1.02 21.58
N SER A 69 3.40 -2.08 21.31
CA SER A 69 3.87 -3.47 21.37
C SER A 69 5.11 -3.69 20.50
N THR A 70 6.04 -4.50 21.02
CA THR A 70 7.24 -4.98 20.33
C THR A 70 6.94 -6.04 19.25
N ASN A 71 5.71 -6.56 19.24
CA ASN A 71 5.26 -7.64 18.36
C ASN A 71 3.98 -7.20 17.62
N PHE A 72 3.75 -7.77 16.45
CA PHE A 72 2.46 -7.72 15.75
C PHE A 72 1.41 -8.54 16.50
N LYS A 73 0.15 -8.40 16.12
CA LYS A 73 -0.98 -9.06 16.79
C LYS A 73 -0.89 -10.59 16.79
N ASP A 74 -0.21 -11.16 15.81
CA ASP A 74 0.03 -12.60 15.70
C ASP A 74 1.26 -13.09 16.50
N GLY A 75 1.93 -12.19 17.23
CA GLY A 75 3.11 -12.46 18.05
C GLY A 75 4.43 -12.38 17.29
N VAL A 76 4.45 -12.09 15.99
CA VAL A 76 5.71 -11.90 15.24
C VAL A 76 6.42 -10.63 15.73
N PRO A 77 7.73 -10.66 16.03
CA PRO A 77 8.46 -9.47 16.43
C PRO A 77 8.46 -8.40 15.33
N LYS A 78 8.35 -7.11 15.71
CA LYS A 78 8.36 -6.00 14.75
C LYS A 78 9.74 -5.72 14.16
N GLU A 79 10.82 -6.03 14.88
CA GLU A 79 12.20 -5.96 14.37
C GLU A 79 12.55 -4.60 13.73
N GLY A 80 12.05 -3.50 14.30
CA GLY A 80 12.29 -2.15 13.79
C GLY A 80 11.44 -1.77 12.57
N ILE A 81 10.41 -2.55 12.23
CA ILE A 81 9.41 -2.18 11.23
C ILE A 81 8.63 -0.95 11.71
N SER A 82 8.69 0.10 10.88
CA SER A 82 7.82 1.26 10.96
C SER A 82 6.81 1.18 9.82
N SER A 83 5.56 0.80 10.13
CA SER A 83 4.49 0.65 9.13
C SER A 83 4.32 1.92 8.28
N ASP A 84 4.31 3.09 8.91
CA ASP A 84 4.22 4.39 8.23
C ASP A 84 5.36 4.59 7.21
N GLU A 85 6.61 4.30 7.61
CA GLU A 85 7.78 4.45 6.73
C GLU A 85 7.69 3.51 5.51
N LEU A 86 7.22 2.28 5.73
CA LEU A 86 7.11 1.28 4.69
C LEU A 86 5.97 1.59 3.72
N LEU A 87 4.82 2.04 4.22
CA LEU A 87 3.70 2.48 3.38
C LEU A 87 4.10 3.69 2.52
N VAL A 88 4.84 4.66 3.08
CA VAL A 88 5.39 5.81 2.33
C VAL A 88 6.37 5.35 1.24
N SER A 89 7.24 4.38 1.56
CA SER A 89 8.23 3.85 0.61
C SER A 89 7.56 3.07 -0.53
N MET A 90 6.59 2.21 -0.20
CA MET A 90 5.79 1.48 -1.17
C MET A 90 5.04 2.44 -2.10
N THR A 91 4.34 3.42 -1.53
CA THR A 91 3.61 4.45 -2.27
C THR A 91 4.54 5.17 -3.24
N PHE A 92 5.72 5.61 -2.79
CA PHE A 92 6.67 6.28 -3.66
C PHE A 92 7.11 5.40 -4.84
N MET A 93 7.44 4.13 -4.61
CA MET A 93 7.85 3.22 -5.69
C MET A 93 6.72 2.95 -6.69
N MET A 94 5.46 2.95 -6.26
CA MET A 94 4.31 2.89 -7.17
C MET A 94 4.22 4.15 -8.04
N LEU A 95 4.36 5.33 -7.44
CA LEU A 95 4.36 6.60 -8.19
C LEU A 95 5.52 6.69 -9.19
N VAL A 96 6.70 6.15 -8.86
CA VAL A 96 7.82 6.06 -9.80
C VAL A 96 7.45 5.20 -11.01
N LYS A 97 6.78 4.05 -10.81
CA LYS A 97 6.33 3.18 -11.91
C LYS A 97 5.28 3.85 -12.79
N GLU A 98 4.29 4.51 -12.18
CA GLU A 98 3.30 5.32 -12.92
C GLU A 98 3.98 6.44 -13.73
N LYS A 99 4.99 7.08 -13.14
CA LYS A 99 5.77 8.12 -13.82
C LYS A 99 6.54 7.56 -15.01
N CYS A 100 7.12 6.36 -14.89
CA CYS A 100 7.77 5.67 -16.01
C CYS A 100 6.77 5.42 -17.14
N GLN A 101 5.61 4.83 -16.83
CA GLN A 101 4.56 4.58 -17.82
C GLN A 101 4.08 5.86 -18.50
N PHE A 102 3.94 6.96 -17.75
CA PHE A 102 3.60 8.26 -18.31
C PHE A 102 4.65 8.75 -19.32
N LEU A 103 5.94 8.63 -19.00
CA LEU A 103 7.02 9.05 -19.88
C LEU A 103 7.11 8.18 -21.14
N ASP A 104 6.84 6.88 -21.03
CA ASP A 104 6.80 5.96 -22.16
C ASP A 104 5.64 6.30 -23.11
N ASN A 105 4.46 6.59 -22.56
CA ASN A 105 3.27 6.94 -23.32
C ASN A 105 3.33 8.37 -23.91
N HIS A 106 4.10 9.26 -23.29
CA HIS A 106 4.21 10.66 -23.65
C HIS A 106 5.68 11.12 -23.72
N PRO A 107 6.46 10.63 -24.70
CA PRO A 107 7.91 10.83 -24.75
C PRO A 107 8.32 12.31 -24.84
N THR A 108 7.47 13.16 -25.41
CA THR A 108 7.73 14.60 -25.56
C THR A 108 7.12 15.46 -24.45
N ALA A 109 6.27 14.89 -23.59
CA ALA A 109 5.66 15.63 -22.49
C ALA A 109 6.71 15.90 -21.40
N PRO A 110 6.68 17.07 -20.75
CA PRO A 110 7.68 17.42 -19.74
C PRO A 110 7.63 16.43 -18.56
N VAL A 111 8.80 16.10 -17.99
CA VAL A 111 8.85 15.22 -16.82
C VAL A 111 8.09 15.81 -15.64
N PHE A 112 8.18 17.12 -15.41
CA PHE A 112 7.44 17.82 -14.36
C PHE A 112 6.81 19.07 -14.92
N SER A 113 5.64 19.48 -14.40
CA SER A 113 5.04 20.75 -14.80
C SER A 113 5.92 21.96 -14.42
N ASN A 114 5.78 23.09 -15.13
CA ASN A 114 6.51 24.32 -14.80
C ASN A 114 6.26 24.79 -13.36
N TYR A 115 5.04 24.58 -12.85
CA TYR A 115 4.69 24.90 -11.47
C TYR A 115 5.52 24.06 -10.47
N VAL A 116 5.59 22.75 -10.68
CA VAL A 116 6.36 21.83 -9.82
C VAL A 116 7.85 22.13 -9.90
N ILE A 117 8.36 22.38 -11.12
CA ILE A 117 9.75 22.79 -11.36
C ILE A 117 10.09 24.03 -10.53
N SER A 118 9.22 25.05 -10.54
CA SER A 118 9.41 26.28 -9.78
C SER A 118 9.32 26.04 -8.28
N LYS A 119 8.33 25.28 -7.81
CA LYS A 119 8.09 25.02 -6.39
C LYS A 119 9.26 24.28 -5.72
N TYR A 120 9.83 23.30 -6.40
CA TYR A 120 10.92 22.46 -5.88
C TYR A 120 12.30 22.87 -6.39
N ASN A 121 12.41 23.98 -7.15
CA ASN A 121 13.66 24.45 -7.75
C ASN A 121 14.41 23.33 -8.49
N LEU A 122 13.68 22.57 -9.32
CA LEU A 122 14.20 21.34 -9.93
C LEU A 122 15.29 21.59 -10.98
N ARG A 123 15.40 22.81 -11.53
CA ARG A 123 16.44 23.17 -12.52
C ARG A 123 17.69 23.80 -11.89
N ASN A 124 17.92 23.58 -10.60
CA ASN A 124 19.10 24.06 -9.89
C ASN A 124 19.93 22.90 -9.29
N GLY A 125 21.26 22.98 -9.49
CA GLY A 125 22.26 22.05 -8.98
C GLY A 125 22.73 21.00 -10.00
N ALA A 126 23.58 20.08 -9.55
CA ALA A 126 24.04 18.96 -10.36
C ALA A 126 22.86 18.04 -10.76
N PHE A 127 22.95 17.49 -11.97
CA PHE A 127 21.95 16.58 -12.55
C PHE A 127 20.52 17.16 -12.59
N SER A 128 20.39 18.49 -12.76
CA SER A 128 19.10 19.19 -12.67
C SER A 128 18.34 19.33 -14.00
N LYS A 129 19.01 19.02 -15.12
CA LYS A 129 18.39 19.02 -16.45
C LYS A 129 17.31 17.94 -16.57
N GLU A 130 16.36 18.16 -17.47
CA GLU A 130 15.24 17.23 -17.66
C GLU A 130 15.70 15.88 -18.20
N GLU A 131 16.70 15.89 -19.07
CA GLU A 131 17.29 14.67 -19.65
C GLU A 131 17.82 13.71 -18.56
N HIS A 132 18.36 14.25 -17.46
CA HIS A 132 18.78 13.42 -16.33
C HIS A 132 17.61 12.79 -15.60
N ASP A 133 16.51 13.52 -15.42
CA ASP A 133 15.31 13.01 -14.75
C ASP A 133 14.70 11.85 -15.56
N ARG A 134 14.69 11.99 -16.89
CA ARG A 134 14.24 10.94 -17.81
C ARG A 134 15.05 9.66 -17.74
N ILE A 135 16.33 9.76 -17.39
CA ILE A 135 17.20 8.60 -17.20
C ILE A 135 17.04 8.03 -15.78
N LEU A 136 17.07 8.90 -14.76
CA LEU A 136 17.09 8.50 -13.37
C LEU A 136 15.77 7.92 -12.87
N ILE A 137 14.61 8.38 -13.36
CA ILE A 137 13.31 7.84 -12.93
C ILE A 137 13.16 6.36 -13.32
N PRO A 138 13.36 5.96 -14.60
CA PRO A 138 13.40 4.55 -14.98
C PRO A 138 14.51 3.77 -14.29
N ALA A 139 15.68 4.37 -14.07
CA ALA A 139 16.79 3.74 -13.36
C ALA A 139 16.42 3.35 -11.92
N VAL A 140 15.73 4.23 -11.19
CA VAL A 140 15.22 3.96 -9.84
C VAL A 140 14.17 2.85 -9.88
N SER A 141 13.29 2.83 -10.88
CA SER A 141 12.31 1.76 -11.07
C SER A 141 12.99 0.40 -11.30
N LYS A 142 14.03 0.35 -12.15
CA LYS A 142 14.77 -0.87 -12.53
C LYS A 142 15.63 -1.41 -11.38
N HIS A 143 16.41 -0.56 -10.73
CA HIS A 143 17.43 -0.97 -9.75
C HIS A 143 16.98 -0.87 -8.30
N GLY A 144 15.85 -0.21 -8.04
CA GLY A 144 15.35 0.06 -6.70
C GLY A 144 15.99 1.27 -6.04
N TYR A 145 15.24 1.89 -5.13
CA TYR A 145 15.68 3.09 -4.43
C TYR A 145 16.95 2.84 -3.60
N GLY A 146 17.86 3.82 -3.56
CA GLY A 146 19.09 3.71 -2.78
C GLY A 146 20.20 2.86 -3.40
N ARG A 147 19.98 2.26 -4.58
CA ARG A 147 21.00 1.46 -5.31
C ARG A 147 21.80 2.35 -6.27
N TRP A 148 22.33 3.47 -5.79
CA TRP A 148 23.00 4.49 -6.61
C TRP A 148 24.19 3.94 -7.41
N VAL A 149 24.97 3.05 -6.80
CA VAL A 149 26.09 2.40 -7.50
C VAL A 149 25.59 1.57 -8.68
N ALA A 150 24.58 0.73 -8.48
CA ALA A 150 24.00 -0.09 -9.55
C ALA A 150 23.37 0.77 -10.67
N ILE A 151 22.71 1.87 -10.31
CA ILE A 151 22.16 2.83 -11.28
C ILE A 151 23.26 3.51 -12.10
N VAL A 152 24.34 3.94 -11.45
CA VAL A 152 25.43 4.65 -12.12
C VAL A 152 26.25 3.70 -12.99
N GLU A 153 26.50 2.48 -12.53
CA GLU A 153 27.34 1.49 -13.24
C GLU A 153 26.56 0.65 -14.28
N ASP A 154 25.26 0.88 -14.46
CA ASP A 154 24.48 0.22 -15.50
C ASP A 154 24.83 0.78 -16.89
N GLU A 155 25.52 -0.04 -17.69
CA GLU A 155 25.93 0.28 -19.05
C GLU A 155 24.75 0.51 -20.00
N GLU A 156 23.61 -0.16 -19.80
CA GLU A 156 22.41 0.03 -20.62
C GLU A 156 21.77 1.40 -20.37
N ILE A 157 21.91 1.93 -19.15
CA ILE A 157 21.40 3.26 -18.77
C ILE A 157 22.37 4.36 -19.24
N GLY A 158 23.68 4.08 -19.22
CA GLY A 158 24.71 5.01 -19.72
C GLY A 158 24.86 6.30 -18.89
N PHE A 159 24.32 6.35 -17.66
CA PHE A 159 24.31 7.58 -16.86
C PHE A 159 25.70 8.00 -16.37
N GLN A 160 26.65 7.07 -16.23
CA GLN A 160 28.00 7.37 -15.74
C GLN A 160 28.74 8.39 -16.61
N GLU A 161 28.66 8.26 -17.93
CA GLU A 161 29.34 9.16 -18.86
C GLU A 161 28.76 10.58 -18.75
N VAL A 162 27.43 10.70 -18.73
CA VAL A 162 26.71 11.95 -18.53
C VAL A 162 27.08 12.59 -17.20
N ALA A 163 27.12 11.79 -16.13
CA ALA A 163 27.47 12.24 -14.80
C ALA A 163 28.91 12.73 -14.69
N CYS A 164 29.85 12.02 -15.31
CA CYS A 164 31.26 12.40 -15.38
C CYS A 164 31.43 13.75 -16.08
N LYS A 165 30.78 13.93 -17.24
CA LYS A 165 30.82 15.19 -17.99
C LYS A 165 30.27 16.37 -17.18
N ASP A 166 29.11 16.20 -16.54
CA ASP A 166 28.47 17.26 -15.77
C ASP A 166 29.23 17.63 -14.48
N LEU A 167 29.99 16.70 -13.90
CA LEU A 167 30.80 16.94 -12.71
C LEU A 167 32.27 17.25 -13.01
N ASN A 168 32.66 17.33 -14.28
CA ASN A 168 34.04 17.49 -14.73
C ASN A 168 34.98 16.42 -14.13
N ILE A 169 34.56 15.15 -14.20
CA ILE A 169 35.31 13.97 -13.76
C ILE A 169 35.75 13.20 -15.02
N PRO A 170 37.00 12.68 -15.08
CA PRO A 170 37.41 11.80 -16.17
C PRO A 170 36.49 10.58 -16.30
N PHE A 171 36.17 10.21 -17.55
CA PHE A 171 35.44 8.98 -17.84
C PHE A 171 36.41 7.92 -18.41
N PRO A 172 36.45 6.69 -17.86
CA PRO A 172 35.71 6.22 -16.68
C PRO A 172 36.26 6.79 -15.36
N PRO A 173 35.46 6.85 -14.27
CA PRO A 173 35.92 7.34 -12.98
C PRO A 173 36.95 6.37 -12.36
N ASP A 174 38.18 6.88 -12.25
CA ASP A 174 39.39 6.16 -11.84
C ASP A 174 39.50 5.95 -10.32
N THR A 175 38.85 6.81 -9.53
CA THR A 175 38.94 6.82 -8.06
C THR A 175 37.63 6.46 -7.38
N LYS A 176 37.72 5.78 -6.23
CA LYS A 176 36.56 5.53 -5.34
C LYS A 176 35.88 6.83 -4.90
N SER A 177 36.65 7.91 -4.70
CA SER A 177 36.14 9.23 -4.34
C SER A 177 35.32 9.85 -5.47
N ALA A 178 35.76 9.75 -6.73
CA ALA A 178 34.98 10.20 -7.89
C ALA A 178 33.63 9.46 -8.00
N ARG A 179 33.65 8.12 -7.89
CA ARG A 179 32.42 7.30 -7.92
C ARG A 179 31.46 7.66 -6.79
N LYS A 180 31.99 7.84 -5.57
CA LYS A 180 31.20 8.27 -4.42
C LYS A 180 30.54 9.64 -4.67
N ARG A 181 31.29 10.62 -5.20
CA ARG A 181 30.74 11.94 -5.54
C ARG A 181 29.58 11.84 -6.52
N ILE A 182 29.70 11.02 -7.57
CA ILE A 182 28.60 10.79 -8.52
C ILE A 182 27.38 10.23 -7.80
N CYS A 183 27.55 9.16 -7.01
CA CYS A 183 26.47 8.52 -6.25
C CYS A 183 25.80 9.49 -5.25
N ASP A 184 26.58 10.33 -4.56
CA ASP A 184 26.07 11.33 -3.62
C ASP A 184 25.20 12.36 -4.34
N HIS A 185 25.59 12.79 -5.55
CA HIS A 185 24.79 13.70 -6.37
C HIS A 185 23.53 13.03 -6.94
N VAL A 186 23.61 11.76 -7.35
CA VAL A 186 22.43 10.96 -7.76
C VAL A 186 21.42 10.86 -6.62
N GLY A 187 21.87 10.46 -5.42
CA GLY A 187 20.98 10.35 -4.26
C GLY A 187 20.30 11.68 -3.90
N LYS A 188 21.05 12.79 -3.92
CA LYS A 188 20.48 14.14 -3.71
C LYS A 188 19.47 14.51 -4.80
N ARG A 189 19.73 14.16 -6.06
CA ARG A 189 18.82 14.44 -7.17
C ARG A 189 17.53 13.64 -7.05
N VAL A 190 17.64 12.33 -6.82
CA VAL A 190 16.48 11.45 -6.65
C VAL A 190 15.63 11.90 -5.47
N LYS A 191 16.23 12.37 -4.37
CA LYS A 191 15.46 12.90 -3.23
C LYS A 191 14.60 14.11 -3.60
N LYS A 192 15.14 15.05 -4.40
CA LYS A 192 14.34 16.18 -4.92
C LYS A 192 13.20 15.72 -5.84
N MET A 193 13.46 14.72 -6.68
CA MET A 193 12.43 14.15 -7.54
C MET A 193 11.35 13.41 -6.74
N GLU A 194 11.73 12.71 -5.66
CA GLU A 194 10.79 12.06 -4.75
C GLU A 194 9.78 13.07 -4.19
N ASP A 195 10.26 14.21 -3.67
CA ASP A 195 9.40 15.26 -3.13
C ASP A 195 8.47 15.85 -4.21
N ALA A 196 8.99 16.04 -5.44
CA ALA A 196 8.21 16.56 -6.56
C ALA A 196 7.15 15.57 -7.08
N ILE A 197 7.48 14.28 -7.17
CA ILE A 197 6.55 13.22 -7.59
C ILE A 197 5.41 13.08 -6.57
N LYS A 198 5.75 13.05 -5.27
CA LYS A 198 4.75 13.00 -4.18
C LYS A 198 3.81 14.21 -4.23
N TYR A 199 4.34 15.38 -4.56
CA TYR A 199 3.54 16.59 -4.67
C TYR A 199 2.59 16.58 -5.88
N GLU A 200 3.08 16.23 -7.07
CA GLU A 200 2.22 16.11 -8.26
C GLU A 200 1.07 15.13 -8.03
N TYR A 201 1.36 14.06 -7.31
CA TYR A 201 0.37 13.08 -6.94
C TYR A 201 -0.70 13.65 -5.98
N ALA A 202 -0.28 14.35 -4.92
CA ALA A 202 -1.21 15.01 -4.00
C ALA A 202 -2.11 16.05 -4.69
N GLU A 203 -1.58 16.82 -5.65
CA GLU A 203 -2.37 17.77 -6.45
C GLU A 203 -3.40 17.08 -7.35
N LYS A 204 -3.04 15.96 -7.99
CA LYS A 204 -3.98 15.15 -8.80
C LYS A 204 -5.14 14.66 -7.95
N ILE A 205 -4.83 14.13 -6.77
CA ILE A 205 -5.84 13.71 -5.78
C ILE A 205 -6.80 14.87 -5.49
N LEU A 206 -6.29 16.03 -5.05
CA LEU A 206 -7.14 17.18 -4.69
C LEU A 206 -8.02 17.63 -5.86
N ALA A 207 -7.48 17.62 -7.07
CA ALA A 207 -8.23 17.97 -8.28
C ALA A 207 -9.35 16.97 -8.60
N GLU A 208 -9.14 15.66 -8.38
CA GLU A 208 -10.16 14.62 -8.55
C GLU A 208 -11.29 14.77 -7.53
N GLN A 209 -10.96 15.12 -6.28
CA GLN A 209 -11.95 15.36 -5.22
C GLN A 209 -12.83 16.56 -5.53
N ALA A 210 -12.22 17.69 -5.92
CA ALA A 210 -12.97 18.89 -6.30
C ALA A 210 -13.92 18.62 -7.50
N LYS A 211 -13.52 17.76 -8.44
CA LYS A 211 -14.37 17.31 -9.56
C LYS A 211 -15.52 16.40 -9.11
N ALA A 212 -15.31 15.57 -8.10
CA ALA A 212 -16.35 14.73 -7.53
C ALA A 212 -17.39 15.57 -6.76
N GLU A 213 -16.94 16.56 -5.99
CA GLU A 213 -17.81 17.48 -5.26
C GLU A 213 -18.66 18.34 -6.19
N THR A 214 -18.09 18.88 -7.27
CA THR A 214 -18.83 19.68 -8.26
C THR A 214 -19.86 18.88 -9.07
N LYS A 215 -19.64 17.58 -9.29
CA LYS A 215 -20.65 16.68 -9.87
C LYS A 215 -21.74 16.24 -8.88
N GLY A 216 -21.43 16.19 -7.58
CA GLY A 216 -22.41 15.91 -6.53
C GLY A 216 -23.40 17.07 -6.31
N THR A 217 -22.94 18.31 -6.45
CA THR A 217 -23.79 19.50 -6.31
C THR A 217 -24.84 19.61 -7.43
N SER A 218 -24.57 19.12 -8.65
CA SER A 218 -25.51 19.20 -9.76
C SER A 218 -26.74 18.28 -9.63
N PHE A 219 -26.77 17.36 -8.66
CA PHE A 219 -27.95 16.52 -8.36
C PHE A 219 -28.88 17.19 -7.33
N VAL A 220 -28.33 17.97 -6.40
CA VAL A 220 -29.11 18.66 -5.35
C VAL A 220 -29.84 19.89 -5.88
N ASP A 221 -29.29 20.53 -6.92
CA ASP A 221 -29.94 21.67 -7.58
C ASP A 221 -31.12 21.24 -8.47
N ALA A 222 -31.18 19.97 -8.91
CA ALA A 222 -32.29 19.43 -9.70
C ALA A 222 -33.52 19.07 -8.83
N GLU A 223 -33.33 18.71 -7.57
CA GLU A 223 -34.44 18.42 -6.64
C GLU A 223 -35.09 19.70 -6.07
N LYS A 224 -34.36 20.82 -6.04
CA LYS A 224 -34.85 22.10 -5.52
C LYS A 224 -35.72 22.89 -6.50
N GLU A 225 -35.66 22.56 -7.80
CA GLU A 225 -36.50 23.14 -8.86
C GLU A 225 -37.83 22.40 -9.08
N MET A 226 -38.03 21.20 -8.50
CA MET A 226 -39.28 20.44 -8.65
C MET A 226 -40.34 20.72 -7.56
N LEU A 227 -40.08 21.67 -6.64
CA LEU A 227 -40.99 22.05 -5.56
C LEU A 227 -41.47 23.50 -5.68
N LYS A 228 -42.05 23.83 -6.83
CA LYS A 228 -43.00 24.94 -6.99
C LYS A 228 -44.13 24.50 -7.90
N ASN A 229 -45.20 23.97 -7.32
CA ASN A 229 -46.58 24.22 -7.73
C ASN A 229 -47.54 23.70 -6.65
N ASP A 230 -48.57 24.49 -6.44
CA ASP A 230 -49.45 24.60 -5.27
C ASP A 230 -50.49 23.45 -5.08
N PRO A 231 -51.22 23.43 -3.95
CA PRO A 231 -51.81 22.24 -3.35
C PRO A 231 -53.27 22.00 -3.78
N ILE A 232 -53.67 20.74 -3.96
CA ILE A 232 -55.09 20.36 -4.00
C ILE A 232 -55.38 19.12 -3.15
N THR A 233 -56.43 19.33 -2.36
CA THR A 233 -57.04 18.59 -1.28
C THR A 233 -57.73 17.27 -1.67
N SER A 234 -57.72 16.34 -0.71
CA SER A 234 -58.88 15.58 -0.20
C SER A 234 -59.08 14.09 -0.59
N LYS A 235 -59.27 13.32 0.49
CA LYS A 235 -60.33 12.32 0.76
C LYS A 235 -60.21 10.87 0.24
N LYS A 236 -60.05 9.98 1.23
CA LYS A 236 -61.06 9.02 1.75
C LYS A 236 -60.84 7.51 1.50
N ASN A 237 -60.42 6.85 2.59
CA ASN A 237 -60.89 5.61 3.26
C ASN A 237 -61.56 4.48 2.45
N SER A 238 -61.09 3.24 2.67
CA SER A 238 -61.80 2.10 3.33
C SER A 238 -60.85 0.88 3.37
N ALA A 239 -60.47 0.31 4.53
CA ALA A 239 -61.16 -0.70 5.36
C ALA A 239 -61.40 -2.02 4.57
N THR A 240 -60.95 -3.22 4.96
CA THR A 240 -61.12 -3.97 6.24
C THR A 240 -60.18 -5.20 6.23
N ALA A 241 -59.43 -5.48 7.31
CA ALA A 241 -59.62 -6.56 8.33
C ALA A 241 -59.48 -8.00 7.77
N VAL A 242 -58.68 -8.91 8.36
CA VAL A 242 -58.87 -9.65 9.63
C VAL A 242 -57.53 -10.35 9.94
N ASP A 243 -56.88 -10.09 11.08
CA ASP A 243 -56.94 -10.84 12.36
C ASP A 243 -56.23 -12.22 12.24
N ASN A 244 -55.39 -12.70 13.16
CA ASN A 244 -55.38 -12.47 14.60
C ASN A 244 -54.10 -13.04 15.25
N LYS A 245 -53.62 -12.27 16.24
CA LYS A 245 -53.03 -12.63 17.54
C LYS A 245 -51.87 -13.62 17.65
N GLN A 246 -50.75 -13.31 18.31
CA GLN A 246 -50.46 -12.61 19.60
C GLN A 246 -50.06 -13.65 20.66
N GLY A 247 -48.89 -13.43 21.25
CA GLY A 247 -48.62 -13.77 22.64
C GLY A 247 -47.14 -13.59 22.97
N ARG A 248 -46.70 -12.40 23.47
CA ARG A 248 -46.62 -12.00 24.90
C ARG A 248 -45.45 -12.72 25.61
N VAL A 249 -44.52 -12.13 26.38
CA VAL A 249 -44.46 -10.96 27.29
C VAL A 249 -42.96 -10.64 27.51
N GLU A 250 -42.52 -9.36 27.42
CA GLU A 250 -41.91 -8.47 28.46
C GLU A 250 -41.05 -9.19 29.52
N MET A 251 -39.88 -8.74 29.97
CA MET A 251 -39.46 -7.41 30.43
C MET A 251 -37.93 -7.49 30.63
N ALA A 252 -37.10 -6.64 29.99
CA ALA A 252 -36.33 -5.54 30.61
C ALA A 252 -36.04 -5.74 32.12
N GLN A 253 -34.82 -5.67 32.67
CA GLN A 253 -33.73 -4.68 32.50
C GLN A 253 -32.43 -5.33 33.05
N SER A 254 -31.33 -5.32 32.31
CA SER A 254 -30.29 -4.28 32.22
C SER A 254 -29.09 -4.52 33.15
N TYR A 255 -27.98 -4.93 32.53
CA TYR A 255 -26.64 -4.35 32.66
C TYR A 255 -25.88 -4.87 31.42
N ASP A 256 -25.94 -4.17 30.27
CA ASP A 256 -24.94 -3.19 29.80
C ASP A 256 -23.48 -3.65 30.09
N GLN A 257 -22.54 -3.72 29.14
CA GLN A 257 -22.39 -2.90 27.94
C GLN A 257 -21.25 -3.44 27.04
N SER A 258 -21.40 -3.21 25.72
CA SER A 258 -20.35 -3.17 24.68
C SER A 258 -19.82 -4.49 24.09
N VAL A 259 -20.72 -5.21 23.41
CA VAL A 259 -20.33 -6.06 22.28
C VAL A 259 -20.20 -5.17 21.04
N ASN A 260 -18.98 -5.15 20.51
CA ASN A 260 -18.69 -5.31 19.08
C ASN A 260 -19.34 -4.31 18.11
N GLU A 261 -18.68 -3.16 17.88
CA GLU A 261 -18.89 -2.36 16.65
C GLU A 261 -17.68 -1.48 16.27
N LYS A 262 -16.46 -1.75 16.76
CA LYS A 262 -15.28 -0.88 16.53
C LYS A 262 -14.08 -1.51 15.84
N SER A 263 -14.22 -2.69 15.23
CA SER A 263 -13.12 -3.28 14.44
C SER A 263 -13.11 -2.83 12.97
N GLY A 264 -14.24 -2.37 12.43
CA GLY A 264 -14.33 -1.82 11.06
C GLY A 264 -13.93 -0.33 10.96
N GLU A 265 -14.12 0.44 12.03
CA GLU A 265 -13.80 1.87 12.01
C GLU A 265 -12.29 2.13 11.98
N SER A 266 -11.46 1.25 12.52
CA SER A 266 -10.04 1.57 12.74
C SER A 266 -9.19 1.61 11.47
N PHE A 267 -9.50 0.81 10.45
CA PHE A 267 -8.72 0.75 9.21
C PHE A 267 -9.17 1.85 8.23
N GLN A 268 -10.48 2.06 8.12
CA GLN A 268 -11.05 3.15 7.33
C GLN A 268 -10.64 4.51 7.90
N THR A 269 -10.66 4.67 9.22
CA THR A 269 -10.21 5.90 9.90
C THR A 269 -8.70 6.15 9.74
N TYR A 270 -7.87 5.10 9.71
CA TYR A 270 -6.43 5.23 9.40
C TYR A 270 -6.20 5.60 7.91
N LEU A 271 -7.00 5.02 7.01
CA LEU A 271 -7.13 5.39 5.60
C LEU A 271 -7.86 6.74 5.34
N ASP A 272 -8.34 7.42 6.38
CA ASP A 272 -8.99 8.73 6.26
C ASP A 272 -8.21 9.87 6.96
N ILE A 273 -7.27 9.58 7.88
CA ILE A 273 -6.62 10.61 8.74
C ILE A 273 -5.20 11.05 8.33
N GLN A 274 -4.46 10.33 7.48
CA GLN A 274 -3.12 10.76 7.02
C GLN A 274 -3.14 11.43 5.63
N PRO A 275 -2.28 12.43 5.35
CA PRO A 275 -2.20 13.10 4.04
C PRO A 275 -1.70 12.19 2.90
N LEU A 276 -1.39 10.92 3.21
CA LEU A 276 -1.14 9.80 2.28
C LEU A 276 -2.44 9.17 1.73
N ASN A 277 -3.60 9.58 2.26
CA ASN A 277 -4.91 9.05 1.92
C ASN A 277 -5.53 9.78 0.74
N ARG A 278 -5.14 9.34 -0.45
CA ARG A 278 -6.05 9.01 -1.55
C ARG A 278 -5.30 8.40 -2.74
N MET A 279 -4.39 7.46 -2.46
CA MET A 279 -4.05 6.36 -3.38
C MET A 279 -5.34 5.93 -4.12
N PRO A 280 -5.42 5.94 -5.48
CA PRO A 280 -6.66 5.55 -6.14
C PRO A 280 -7.01 4.18 -5.57
N ARG A 281 -8.25 3.99 -5.10
CA ARG A 281 -8.71 2.72 -4.49
C ARG A 281 -8.21 1.52 -5.29
N GLU A 282 -8.08 1.67 -6.60
CA GLU A 282 -7.59 0.69 -7.57
C GLU A 282 -6.17 0.15 -7.32
N SER A 283 -5.26 0.97 -6.79
CA SER A 283 -3.88 0.60 -6.44
C SER A 283 -3.80 -0.29 -5.20
N PHE A 284 -4.83 -0.23 -4.34
CA PHE A 284 -4.97 -1.06 -3.14
C PHE A 284 -6.13 -2.06 -3.21
N LYS A 285 -6.92 -2.08 -4.30
CA LYS A 285 -7.91 -3.14 -4.60
C LYS A 285 -7.33 -4.54 -4.43
N PRO A 286 -6.05 -4.85 -4.74
CA PRO A 286 -5.49 -6.18 -4.47
C PRO A 286 -5.30 -6.52 -2.97
N LEU A 287 -5.31 -5.53 -2.06
CA LEU A 287 -5.30 -5.74 -0.62
C LEU A 287 -6.72 -5.93 -0.03
N GLU A 288 -7.77 -5.53 -0.75
CA GLU A 288 -9.16 -5.68 -0.32
C GLU A 288 -9.62 -7.16 -0.22
N PRO A 289 -9.32 -8.06 -1.18
CA PRO A 289 -9.62 -9.50 -1.06
C PRO A 289 -8.85 -10.19 0.07
N ILE A 290 -7.67 -9.69 0.44
CA ILE A 290 -6.91 -10.23 1.58
C ILE A 290 -7.70 -10.01 2.88
N ASN A 291 -8.50 -8.95 2.96
CA ASN A 291 -9.39 -8.66 4.08
C ASN A 291 -10.71 -9.47 4.03
N GLU A 292 -11.24 -9.74 2.82
CA GLU A 292 -12.43 -10.59 2.64
C GLU A 292 -12.14 -12.08 2.91
N GLU A 293 -11.00 -12.61 2.45
CA GLU A 293 -10.58 -13.99 2.70
C GLU A 293 -10.34 -14.26 4.21
N ILE A 294 -10.00 -13.23 4.98
CA ILE A 294 -9.88 -13.27 6.44
C ILE A 294 -11.26 -13.40 7.11
N SER A 295 -12.27 -12.68 6.61
CA SER A 295 -13.63 -12.71 7.16
C SER A 295 -14.30 -14.07 6.94
N THR A 296 -14.04 -14.71 5.79
CA THR A 296 -14.59 -16.04 5.47
C THR A 296 -13.90 -17.17 6.24
N ARG A 297 -12.60 -17.07 6.56
CA ARG A 297 -11.89 -18.11 7.33
C ARG A 297 -12.16 -18.05 8.84
N LEU A 298 -12.56 -16.89 9.36
CA LEU A 298 -12.98 -16.73 10.77
C LEU A 298 -14.42 -17.18 11.03
N SER A 299 -15.27 -17.32 9.99
CA SER A 299 -16.65 -17.82 10.14
C SER A 299 -16.78 -19.35 10.03
N VAL A 300 -15.71 -20.08 9.69
CA VAL A 300 -15.73 -21.54 9.50
C VAL A 300 -15.17 -22.29 10.74
N GLY A 301 -14.87 -21.57 11.82
CA GLY A 301 -14.28 -22.12 13.05
C GLY A 301 -15.27 -22.61 14.12
N THR A 302 -16.58 -22.56 13.88
CA THR A 302 -17.59 -23.06 14.83
C THR A 302 -18.66 -23.80 14.06
N ASP A 303 -18.46 -25.10 13.90
CA ASP A 303 -19.52 -26.13 13.85
C ASP A 303 -18.82 -27.45 13.56
N HIS A 304 -18.32 -28.12 14.59
CA HIS A 304 -18.24 -29.59 14.64
C HIS A 304 -18.54 -29.96 16.09
N ASP A 305 -19.83 -29.98 16.40
CA ASP A 305 -20.33 -30.63 17.60
C ASP A 305 -20.01 -32.13 17.56
N VAL A 306 -19.53 -32.58 18.70
CA VAL A 306 -19.36 -33.96 19.12
C VAL A 306 -20.70 -34.67 19.04
N GLU A 307 -20.82 -35.71 18.21
CA GLU A 307 -21.83 -36.74 18.40
C GLU A 307 -21.14 -38.10 18.58
N MET A 308 -21.38 -38.64 19.76
CA MET A 308 -20.87 -39.88 20.31
C MET A 308 -21.91 -40.95 19.99
N ASP A 309 -21.56 -41.98 19.23
CA ASP A 309 -22.33 -43.22 19.20
C ASP A 309 -21.41 -44.44 19.30
N ALA A 310 -21.79 -45.32 20.22
CA ALA A 310 -21.03 -46.46 20.71
C ALA A 310 -21.43 -47.76 20.01
N ALA A 311 -20.48 -48.71 19.99
CA ALA A 311 -20.60 -50.14 19.72
C ALA A 311 -20.99 -50.51 18.25
N ASP A 312 -20.30 -51.42 17.54
CA ASP A 312 -19.98 -52.79 17.96
C ASP A 312 -18.92 -53.49 17.05
N ASN A 313 -18.22 -54.47 17.64
CA ASN A 313 -17.67 -55.70 17.05
C ASN A 313 -16.36 -55.72 16.21
N ILE A 314 -15.28 -56.05 16.92
CA ILE A 314 -14.42 -57.26 16.80
C ILE A 314 -14.16 -57.78 15.38
N ILE A 315 -12.89 -57.70 14.93
CA ILE A 315 -12.13 -58.85 14.37
C ILE A 315 -10.69 -58.81 14.88
N VAL A 316 -10.28 -60.00 15.31
CA VAL A 316 -9.03 -60.45 15.94
C VAL A 316 -7.85 -60.40 14.96
N LEU A 317 -6.67 -60.01 15.45
CA LEU A 317 -5.38 -60.23 14.79
C LEU A 317 -4.84 -61.61 15.18
N ASP A 318 -4.61 -62.44 14.17
CA ASP A 318 -3.49 -63.39 14.07
C ASP A 318 -3.00 -63.39 12.62
#